data_AF-A0A2V9I1A3-F1
#
_entry.id   AF-A0A2V9I1A3-F1
#
_cell.length_a   1.000
_cell.length_b   1.000
_cell.length_c   1.000
_cell.angle_alpha   90.00
_cell.angle_beta   90.00
_cell.angle_gamma   90.00
#
_symmetry.space_group_name_H-M   'P 1'
#
loop_
_entity.id
_entity.type
_entity.pdbx_description
1 polymer ?
#
loop_
_entity_poly.entity_id
_entity_poly.type
_entity_poly.pdbx_seq_one_letter_code
_entity_poly.pdbx_strand_id
1 'polypeptide(L)'
;MKKITIAAGSKRGPKLNAITEALQSFSAALAHDTQFEVVGVEVESGVSHTPTFRDELMRGARQRAEALQQRARQDGADWQYFVGLEGGLDVVYEGAKIFSHSGYEQNRHRRVFLESWAYVSDGARGHFGRSGSIELPGALAHEVLENGVELSIAIDRFAGAVGIRDAQGAWGVLSNNFITRQEAFRVAVIAAFAPFYNAKMYHAAVVGASDPFR
;
A
#
# COMPACT_ATOMS: atom_id res chain seq x y z
N MET A 1 -9.19 -9.31 29.39
CA MET A 1 -9.13 -8.67 28.07
C MET A 1 -8.88 -9.71 27.00
N LYS A 2 -9.67 -9.69 25.93
CA LYS A 2 -9.40 -10.49 24.73
C LYS A 2 -8.15 -9.94 24.04
N LYS A 3 -7.37 -10.80 23.39
CA LYS A 3 -6.22 -10.39 22.58
C LYS A 3 -6.52 -10.62 21.10
N ILE A 4 -6.21 -9.63 20.26
CA ILE A 4 -6.23 -9.74 18.79
C ILE A 4 -4.80 -9.56 18.30
N THR A 5 -4.29 -10.55 17.59
CA THR A 5 -2.99 -10.55 16.96
C THR A 5 -3.12 -10.23 15.48
N ILE A 6 -2.37 -9.22 15.04
CA ILE A 6 -2.34 -8.71 13.66
C ILE A 6 -0.95 -9.02 13.09
N ALA A 7 -0.90 -9.95 12.14
CA ALA A 7 0.34 -10.29 11.45
C ALA A 7 0.60 -9.30 10.32
N ALA A 8 1.80 -8.76 10.27
CA ALA A 8 2.25 -7.84 9.23
C ALA A 8 3.34 -8.49 8.37
N GLY A 9 3.19 -8.43 7.05
CA GLY A 9 4.11 -9.01 6.07
C GLY A 9 5.38 -8.19 5.85
N SER A 10 5.97 -7.69 6.93
CA SER A 10 7.23 -6.96 6.97
C SER A 10 7.80 -6.91 8.39
N LYS A 11 9.13 -6.84 8.50
CA LYS A 11 9.83 -6.49 9.76
C LYS A 11 10.30 -5.03 9.84
N ARG A 12 9.96 -4.20 8.85
CA ARG A 12 10.47 -2.83 8.74
C ARG A 12 9.71 -1.90 9.71
N GLY A 13 10.45 -1.18 10.56
CA GLY A 13 9.90 -0.26 11.57
C GLY A 13 8.80 0.67 11.06
N PRO A 14 8.99 1.45 9.97
CA PRO A 14 7.95 2.36 9.46
C PRO A 14 6.65 1.65 9.06
N LYS A 15 6.71 0.41 8.55
CA LYS A 15 5.52 -0.38 8.18
C LYS A 15 4.79 -0.90 9.42
N LEU A 16 5.53 -1.37 10.42
CA LEU A 16 4.95 -1.85 11.68
C LEU A 16 4.33 -0.70 12.48
N ASN A 17 5.05 0.42 12.60
CA ASN A 17 4.56 1.62 13.27
C ASN A 17 3.30 2.17 12.60
N ALA A 18 3.23 2.15 11.26
CA ALA A 18 2.04 2.56 10.52
C ALA A 18 0.80 1.74 10.92
N ILE A 19 0.94 0.42 11.08
CA ILE A 19 -0.15 -0.45 11.52
C ILE A 19 -0.55 -0.12 12.97
N THR A 20 0.43 0.00 13.86
CA THR A 20 0.20 0.34 15.28
C THR A 20 -0.52 1.68 15.43
N GLU A 21 -0.07 2.71 14.73
CA GLU A 21 -0.65 4.06 14.77
C GLU A 21 -2.04 4.09 14.11
N ALA A 22 -2.25 3.35 13.02
CA ALA A 22 -3.56 3.17 12.43
C ALA A 22 -4.54 2.53 13.43
N LEU A 23 -4.12 1.47 14.14
CA LEU A 23 -4.95 0.81 15.16
C LEU A 23 -5.32 1.74 16.32
N GLN A 24 -4.45 2.65 16.74
CA GLN A 24 -4.78 3.64 17.76
C GLN A 24 -5.98 4.51 17.36
N SER A 25 -6.18 4.76 16.06
CA SER A 25 -7.28 5.58 15.56
C SER A 25 -8.64 4.87 15.50
N PHE A 26 -8.67 3.55 15.32
CA PHE A 26 -9.92 2.80 15.09
C PHE A 26 -10.14 1.57 15.98
N SER A 27 -9.20 1.22 16.87
CA SER A 27 -9.25 -0.01 17.69
C SER A 27 -10.56 -0.15 18.47
N ALA A 28 -11.05 0.94 19.05
CA ALA A 28 -12.32 0.97 19.78
C ALA A 28 -13.55 0.68 18.89
N ALA A 29 -13.49 1.04 17.59
CA ALA A 29 -14.53 0.71 16.62
C ALA A 29 -14.39 -0.72 16.07
N LEU A 30 -13.16 -1.26 16.06
CA LEU A 30 -12.89 -2.61 15.60
C LEU A 30 -13.29 -3.68 16.64
N ALA A 31 -12.91 -3.51 17.90
CA ALA A 31 -13.29 -4.40 19.00
C ALA A 31 -13.18 -3.70 20.36
N HIS A 32 -14.24 -3.79 21.17
CA HIS A 32 -14.24 -3.28 22.55
C HIS A 32 -13.46 -4.20 23.51
N ASP A 33 -12.89 -3.62 24.57
CA ASP A 33 -12.17 -4.33 25.65
C ASP A 33 -11.14 -5.37 25.15
N THR A 34 -10.42 -5.00 24.09
CA THR A 34 -9.49 -5.88 23.38
C THR A 34 -8.10 -5.27 23.30
N GLN A 35 -7.09 -6.07 23.61
CA GLN A 35 -5.70 -5.71 23.41
C GLN A 35 -5.29 -6.10 21.98
N PHE A 36 -4.60 -5.19 21.29
CA PHE A 36 -4.05 -5.45 19.96
C PHE A 36 -2.54 -5.68 20.06
N GLU A 37 -2.05 -6.71 19.37
CA GLU A 37 -0.62 -6.97 19.19
C GLU A 37 -0.31 -7.03 17.70
N VAL A 38 0.75 -6.33 17.28
CA VAL A 38 1.24 -6.39 15.90
C VAL A 38 2.50 -7.25 15.86
N VAL A 39 2.50 -8.30 15.05
CA VAL A 39 3.65 -9.19 14.86
C VAL A 39 4.20 -9.05 13.44
N GLY A 40 5.48 -8.68 13.34
CA GLY A 40 6.17 -8.55 12.06
C GLY A 40 6.76 -9.87 11.59
N VAL A 41 6.36 -10.31 10.40
CA VAL A 41 6.83 -11.55 9.77
C VAL A 41 7.42 -11.23 8.41
N GLU A 42 8.61 -11.76 8.15
CA GLU A 42 9.25 -11.61 6.85
C GLU A 42 8.60 -12.56 5.85
N VAL A 43 8.11 -12.02 4.75
CA VAL A 43 7.48 -12.75 3.65
C VAL A 43 7.85 -12.09 2.33
N GLU A 44 7.94 -12.88 1.27
CA GLU A 44 8.16 -12.36 -0.08
C GLU A 44 6.89 -11.72 -0.62
N SER A 45 7.04 -10.67 -1.44
CA SER A 45 5.91 -10.04 -2.12
C SER A 45 5.54 -10.70 -3.43
N GLY A 46 6.38 -11.57 -4.00
CA GLY A 46 6.14 -12.19 -5.32
C GLY A 46 6.12 -11.21 -6.50
N VAL A 47 6.54 -9.96 -6.29
CA VAL A 47 6.60 -8.89 -7.30
C VAL A 47 7.98 -8.23 -7.33
N SER A 48 8.24 -7.39 -8.33
CA SER A 48 9.51 -6.66 -8.45
C SER A 48 9.82 -5.78 -7.24
N HIS A 49 11.10 -5.43 -7.04
CA HIS A 49 11.54 -4.58 -5.91
C HIS A 49 10.95 -3.17 -5.95
N THR A 50 10.66 -2.66 -7.15
CA THR A 50 9.94 -1.39 -7.35
C THR A 50 8.83 -1.67 -8.35
N PRO A 51 7.65 -2.14 -7.90
CA PRO A 51 6.50 -2.31 -8.77
C PRO A 51 6.17 -0.99 -9.48
N THR A 52 5.86 -1.05 -10.77
CA THR A 52 5.66 0.17 -11.60
C THR A 52 4.23 0.35 -12.11
N PHE A 53 3.35 -0.59 -11.79
CA PHE A 53 1.94 -0.53 -12.15
C PHE A 53 1.07 -0.89 -10.94
N ARG A 54 -0.08 -0.23 -10.84
CA ARG A 54 -1.06 -0.44 -9.76
C ARG A 54 -1.41 -1.89 -9.49
N ASP A 55 -1.68 -2.68 -10.53
CA ASP A 55 -2.08 -4.08 -10.36
C ASP A 55 -0.96 -4.93 -9.73
N GLU A 56 0.29 -4.58 -9.98
CA GLU A 56 1.45 -5.23 -9.35
C GLU A 56 1.57 -4.84 -7.88
N LEU A 57 1.35 -3.57 -7.52
CA LEU A 57 1.31 -3.11 -6.13
C LEU A 57 0.21 -3.82 -5.34
N MET A 58 -1.00 -3.91 -5.90
CA MET A 58 -2.12 -4.62 -5.29
C MET A 58 -1.81 -6.10 -5.12
N ARG A 59 -1.24 -6.75 -6.15
CA ARG A 59 -0.81 -8.15 -6.07
C ARG A 59 0.23 -8.37 -4.98
N GLY A 60 1.27 -7.54 -4.90
CA GLY A 60 2.32 -7.67 -3.90
C GLY A 60 1.79 -7.54 -2.47
N ALA A 61 0.93 -6.54 -2.21
CA ALA A 61 0.28 -6.37 -0.91
C ALA A 61 -0.59 -7.60 -0.56
N ARG A 62 -1.38 -8.10 -1.50
CA ARG A 62 -2.22 -9.29 -1.29
C ARG A 62 -1.40 -10.55 -1.04
N GLN A 63 -0.37 -10.80 -1.85
CA GLN A 63 0.49 -11.97 -1.75
C GLN A 63 1.21 -12.03 -0.39
N ARG A 64 1.68 -10.88 0.12
CA ARG A 64 2.23 -10.82 1.48
C ARG A 64 1.21 -11.27 2.53
N ALA A 65 -0.02 -10.78 2.49
CA ALA A 65 -1.05 -11.18 3.46
C ALA A 65 -1.47 -12.65 3.32
N GLU A 66 -1.54 -13.17 2.10
CA GLU A 66 -1.84 -14.59 1.83
C GLU A 66 -0.70 -15.50 2.32
N ALA A 67 0.55 -15.09 2.17
CA ALA A 67 1.71 -15.81 2.72
C ALA A 67 1.64 -15.88 4.26
N LEU A 68 1.22 -14.81 4.94
CA LEU A 68 1.00 -14.84 6.39
C LEU A 68 -0.12 -15.81 6.80
N GLN A 69 -1.21 -15.86 6.04
CA GLN A 69 -2.31 -16.81 6.30
C GLN A 69 -1.83 -18.26 6.15
N GLN A 70 -1.04 -18.55 5.11
CA GLN A 70 -0.45 -19.87 4.93
C GLN A 70 0.49 -20.21 6.10
N ARG A 71 1.33 -19.26 6.52
CA ARG A 71 2.24 -19.43 7.64
C ARG A 71 1.51 -19.69 8.96
N ALA A 72 0.43 -18.95 9.23
CA ALA A 72 -0.38 -19.17 10.42
C ALA A 72 -0.99 -20.58 10.47
N ARG A 73 -1.48 -21.08 9.33
CA ARG A 73 -2.00 -22.45 9.23
C ARG A 73 -0.92 -23.51 9.45
N GLN A 74 0.28 -23.29 8.91
CA GLN A 74 1.41 -24.21 9.05
C GLN A 74 1.93 -24.27 10.49
N ASP A 75 2.07 -23.10 11.12
CA ASP A 75 2.67 -22.97 12.46
C ASP A 75 1.63 -23.11 13.58
N GLY A 76 0.34 -23.23 13.26
CA GLY A 76 -0.76 -23.22 14.24
C GLY A 76 -0.88 -21.87 14.97
N ALA A 77 -0.50 -20.78 14.32
CA ALA A 77 -0.53 -19.45 14.93
C ALA A 77 -1.95 -18.86 14.95
N ASP A 78 -2.38 -18.38 16.11
CA ASP A 78 -3.70 -17.76 16.30
C ASP A 78 -3.66 -16.26 15.97
N TRP A 79 -3.54 -15.93 14.68
CA TRP A 79 -3.61 -14.56 14.17
C TRP A 79 -5.00 -14.28 13.60
N GLN A 80 -5.60 -13.14 13.97
CA GLN A 80 -6.96 -12.79 13.54
C GLN A 80 -6.98 -11.87 12.33
N TYR A 81 -5.89 -11.14 12.07
CA TYR A 81 -5.75 -10.32 10.87
C TYR A 81 -4.38 -10.47 10.23
N PHE A 82 -4.34 -10.32 8.91
CA PHE A 82 -3.16 -10.45 8.07
C PHE A 82 -3.03 -9.20 7.20
N VAL A 83 -1.93 -8.47 7.35
CA VAL A 83 -1.69 -7.18 6.70
C VAL A 83 -0.49 -7.29 5.78
N GLY A 84 -0.72 -7.14 4.49
CA GLY A 84 0.33 -6.96 3.49
C GLY A 84 0.43 -5.51 3.07
N LEU A 85 1.65 -4.99 2.96
CA LEU A 85 1.94 -3.60 2.63
C LEU A 85 2.93 -3.54 1.48
N GLU A 86 2.60 -2.81 0.41
CA GLU A 86 3.45 -2.64 -0.76
C GLU A 86 3.52 -1.18 -1.18
N GLY A 87 4.70 -0.72 -1.57
CA GLY A 87 4.90 0.65 -2.05
C GLY A 87 5.74 0.63 -3.32
N GLY A 88 5.46 1.55 -4.22
CA GLY A 88 6.11 1.61 -5.52
C GLY A 88 5.43 2.66 -6.38
N LEU A 89 5.47 2.48 -7.70
CA LEU A 89 5.08 3.48 -8.66
C LEU A 89 3.82 3.08 -9.43
N ASP A 90 3.06 4.07 -9.87
CA ASP A 90 1.95 3.92 -10.82
C ASP A 90 2.18 4.86 -12.01
N VAL A 91 2.34 4.28 -13.19
CA VAL A 91 2.55 5.01 -14.45
C VAL A 91 1.21 5.31 -15.10
N VAL A 92 0.87 6.59 -15.19
CA VAL A 92 -0.37 7.07 -15.81
C VAL A 92 -0.02 7.89 -17.05
N TYR A 93 -0.78 7.70 -18.13
CA TYR A 93 -0.59 8.44 -19.36
C TYR A 93 -1.79 9.38 -19.58
N GLU A 94 -1.56 10.65 -19.30
CA GLU A 94 -2.52 11.76 -19.41
C GLU A 94 -2.57 12.28 -20.85
N GLY A 95 -3.76 12.62 -21.35
CA GLY A 95 -3.95 13.16 -22.70
C GLY A 95 -4.94 12.35 -23.54
N ALA A 96 -5.51 12.99 -24.55
CA ALA A 96 -6.48 12.37 -25.44
C ALA A 96 -5.81 11.27 -26.28
N LYS A 97 -6.44 10.11 -26.37
CA LYS A 97 -6.11 9.12 -27.40
C LYS A 97 -6.53 9.70 -28.76
N ILE A 98 -5.61 10.34 -29.46
CA ILE A 98 -5.85 10.74 -30.84
C ILE A 98 -5.56 9.53 -31.72
N PHE A 99 -6.62 8.93 -32.26
CA PHE A 99 -6.49 7.94 -33.33
C PHE A 99 -6.02 8.69 -34.58
N SER A 100 -4.71 8.64 -34.86
CA SER A 100 -4.19 9.04 -36.16
C SER A 100 -4.44 7.93 -37.17
N HIS A 101 -4.74 8.30 -38.42
CA HIS A 101 -4.93 7.34 -39.53
C HIS A 101 -3.65 6.51 -39.83
N SER A 102 -2.52 6.83 -39.19
CA SER A 102 -1.24 6.11 -39.29
C SER A 102 -0.94 5.18 -38.11
N GLY A 103 -1.88 4.98 -37.17
CA GLY A 103 -1.76 3.98 -36.10
C GLY A 103 -0.79 4.31 -34.96
N TYR A 104 -0.17 5.50 -34.96
CA TYR A 104 0.70 5.94 -33.87
C TYR A 104 -0.07 6.81 -32.87
N GLU A 105 -0.10 6.36 -31.61
CA GLU A 105 -0.60 7.12 -30.45
C GLU A 105 0.31 8.33 -30.18
N GLN A 106 -0.01 9.48 -30.78
CA GLN A 106 0.68 10.75 -30.52
C GLN A 106 -0.12 11.57 -29.49
N ASN A 107 0.58 12.19 -28.52
CA ASN A 107 0.09 13.10 -27.46
C ASN A 107 -0.35 12.51 -26.10
N ARG A 108 0.34 11.50 -25.57
CA ARG A 108 0.18 11.12 -24.14
C ARG A 108 1.37 11.58 -23.31
N HIS A 109 1.10 12.38 -22.28
CA HIS A 109 2.09 12.79 -21.28
C HIS A 109 2.18 11.73 -20.18
N ARG A 110 3.37 11.18 -19.97
CA ARG A 110 3.61 10.21 -18.88
C ARG A 110 3.69 10.94 -17.54
N ARG A 111 2.93 10.47 -16.57
CA ARG A 111 2.94 10.84 -15.15
C ARG A 111 3.33 9.60 -14.35
N VAL A 112 4.14 9.76 -13.32
CA VAL A 112 4.58 8.65 -12.48
C VAL A 112 4.32 9.03 -11.04
N PHE A 113 3.56 8.20 -10.33
CA PHE A 113 3.11 8.49 -8.98
C PHE A 113 3.69 7.49 -7.99
N LEU A 114 4.24 7.98 -6.89
CA LEU A 114 4.58 7.17 -5.73
C LEU A 114 3.29 6.80 -4.98
N GLU A 115 3.04 5.51 -4.75
CA GLU A 115 1.86 5.01 -4.06
C GLU A 115 2.23 4.07 -2.90
N SER A 116 1.30 3.90 -1.95
CA SER A 116 1.40 2.93 -0.86
C SER A 116 0.06 2.23 -0.68
N TRP A 117 0.10 0.89 -0.74
CA TRP A 117 -1.04 0.00 -0.71
C TRP A 117 -0.98 -0.92 0.50
N ALA A 118 -2.15 -1.21 1.04
CA ALA A 118 -2.38 -2.21 2.07
C ALA A 118 -3.44 -3.20 1.58
N TYR A 119 -3.26 -4.47 1.93
CA TYR A 119 -4.30 -5.48 1.86
C TYR A 119 -4.45 -6.10 3.24
N VAL A 120 -5.67 -6.09 3.77
CA VAL A 120 -6.00 -6.62 5.09
C VAL A 120 -7.00 -7.75 4.93
N SER A 121 -6.72 -8.89 5.55
CA SER A 121 -7.58 -10.07 5.57
C SER A 121 -7.90 -10.49 7.00
N ASP A 122 -9.13 -10.94 7.26
CA ASP A 122 -9.55 -11.62 8.50
C ASP A 122 -9.41 -13.17 8.40
N GLY A 123 -8.80 -13.65 7.32
CA GLY A 123 -8.67 -15.08 7.00
C GLY A 123 -9.83 -15.65 6.18
N ALA A 124 -10.94 -14.92 6.05
CA ALA A 124 -12.09 -15.28 5.22
C ALA A 124 -12.32 -14.28 4.08
N ARG A 125 -12.17 -12.98 4.36
CA ARG A 125 -12.38 -11.87 3.43
C ARG A 125 -11.20 -10.92 3.53
N GLY A 126 -10.91 -10.21 2.45
CA GLY A 126 -9.91 -9.17 2.48
C GLY A 126 -10.22 -7.98 1.61
N HIS A 127 -9.61 -6.85 1.98
CA HIS A 127 -9.92 -5.54 1.44
C HIS A 127 -8.63 -4.76 1.20
N PHE A 128 -8.64 -3.98 0.11
CA PHE A 128 -7.55 -3.08 -0.22
C PHE A 128 -7.79 -1.70 0.38
N GLY A 129 -6.70 -1.07 0.77
CA GLY A 129 -6.62 0.35 1.06
C GLY A 129 -5.43 0.95 0.35
N ARG A 130 -5.57 2.19 -0.10
CA ARG A 130 -4.50 2.98 -0.71
C ARG A 130 -4.36 4.28 0.05
N SER A 131 -3.13 4.76 0.16
CA SER A 131 -2.85 6.14 0.56
C SER A 131 -3.27 7.15 -0.52
N GLY A 132 -2.79 8.39 -0.39
CA GLY A 132 -2.63 9.31 -1.51
C GLY A 132 -1.45 8.92 -2.40
N SER A 133 -1.07 9.83 -3.30
CA SER A 133 0.09 9.69 -4.17
C SER A 133 0.88 11.00 -4.30
N ILE A 134 2.16 10.90 -4.66
CA ILE A 134 3.00 12.06 -5.01
C ILE A 134 3.58 11.85 -6.41
N GLU A 135 3.44 12.84 -7.28
CA GLU A 135 4.05 12.82 -8.61
C GLU A 135 5.58 12.89 -8.49
N LEU A 136 6.28 11.99 -9.18
CA LEU A 136 7.74 12.01 -9.26
C LEU A 136 8.22 13.13 -10.20
N PRO A 137 9.32 13.82 -9.86
CA PRO A 137 10.06 14.62 -10.83
C PRO A 137 10.46 13.77 -12.04
N GLY A 138 10.35 14.33 -13.25
CA GLY A 138 10.61 13.60 -14.49
C GLY A 138 12.00 12.93 -14.55
N ALA A 139 13.02 13.60 -14.01
CA ALA A 139 14.37 13.04 -13.92
C ALA A 139 14.45 11.81 -13.00
N LEU A 140 13.77 11.85 -11.85
CA LEU A 140 13.71 10.70 -10.93
C LEU A 140 12.93 9.54 -11.54
N ALA A 141 11.80 9.83 -12.20
CA ALA A 141 11.04 8.83 -12.94
C ALA A 141 11.89 8.18 -14.04
N HIS A 142 12.69 8.97 -14.76
CA HIS A 142 13.57 8.48 -15.83
C HIS A 142 14.63 7.50 -15.32
N GLU A 143 15.28 7.84 -14.19
CA GLU A 143 16.27 6.96 -13.56
C GLU A 143 15.68 5.59 -13.18
N VAL A 144 14.45 5.57 -12.67
CA VAL A 144 13.84 4.33 -12.20
C VAL A 144 13.29 3.49 -13.34
N LEU A 145 12.57 4.09 -14.29
CA LEU A 145 11.83 3.36 -15.31
C LEU A 145 12.67 3.00 -16.53
N GLU A 146 13.57 3.89 -16.98
CA GLU A 146 14.39 3.68 -18.17
C GLU A 146 15.75 3.09 -17.82
N ASN A 147 16.40 3.61 -16.78
CA ASN A 147 17.73 3.14 -16.38
C ASN A 147 17.66 1.94 -15.41
N GLY A 148 16.46 1.56 -14.96
CA GLY A 148 16.25 0.41 -14.08
C GLY A 148 16.88 0.55 -12.70
N VAL A 149 17.15 1.79 -12.25
CA VAL A 149 17.73 2.07 -10.94
C VAL A 149 16.67 1.83 -9.87
N GLU A 150 17.02 1.10 -8.81
CA GLU A 150 16.11 0.92 -7.68
C GLU A 150 15.68 2.28 -7.11
N LEU A 151 14.39 2.46 -6.82
CA LEU A 151 13.85 3.74 -6.35
C LEU A 151 14.57 4.29 -5.11
N SER A 152 15.01 3.41 -4.21
CA SER A 152 15.78 3.79 -3.01
C SER A 152 17.13 4.43 -3.37
N ILE A 153 17.84 3.88 -4.36
CA ILE A 153 19.11 4.40 -4.85
C ILE A 153 18.88 5.70 -5.64
N ALA A 154 17.83 5.72 -6.48
CA ALA A 154 17.50 6.87 -7.29
C ALA A 154 17.11 8.09 -6.42
N ILE A 155 16.32 7.88 -5.36
CA ILE A 155 15.93 8.96 -4.44
C ILE A 155 17.13 9.48 -3.65
N ASP A 156 18.04 8.61 -3.19
CA ASP A 156 19.23 9.03 -2.44
C ASP A 156 20.14 9.91 -3.31
N ARG A 157 20.35 9.54 -4.58
CA ARG A 157 21.09 10.35 -5.55
C ARG A 157 20.39 11.68 -5.84
N PHE A 158 19.09 11.64 -6.05
CA PHE A 158 18.29 12.83 -6.35
C PHE A 158 18.30 13.83 -5.19
N ALA A 159 18.11 13.36 -3.95
CA ALA A 159 18.20 14.18 -2.74
C ALA A 159 19.62 14.72 -2.51
N GLY A 160 20.63 13.86 -2.68
CA GLY A 160 22.04 14.24 -2.54
C GLY A 160 22.48 15.33 -3.53
N ALA A 161 21.95 15.33 -4.75
CA ALA A 161 22.24 16.35 -5.77
C ALA A 161 21.78 17.77 -5.37
N VAL A 162 20.82 17.87 -4.44
CA VAL A 162 20.33 19.14 -3.89
C VAL A 162 20.73 19.33 -2.41
N GLY A 163 21.70 18.56 -1.92
CA GLY A 163 22.25 18.70 -0.57
C GLY A 163 21.35 18.17 0.56
N ILE A 164 20.31 17.39 0.25
CA ILE A 164 19.40 16.82 1.24
C ILE A 164 19.94 15.45 1.69
N ARG A 165 20.04 15.26 3.02
CA ARG A 165 20.26 13.95 3.65
C ARG A 165 18.99 13.55 4.38
N ASP A 166 18.26 12.58 3.85
CA ASP A 166 16.96 12.19 4.39
C ASP A 166 16.88 10.67 4.56
N ALA A 167 16.42 10.22 5.73
CA ALA A 167 16.27 8.79 6.06
C ALA A 167 14.81 8.30 5.97
N GLN A 168 13.87 9.18 5.62
CA GLN A 168 12.44 8.91 5.50
C GLN A 168 12.05 8.36 4.11
N GLY A 169 13.00 8.36 3.16
CA GLY A 169 12.85 7.80 1.82
C GLY A 169 12.03 8.70 0.88
N ALA A 170 11.55 8.14 -0.23
CA ALA A 170 10.91 8.91 -1.31
C ALA A 170 9.74 9.82 -0.86
N TRP A 171 8.88 9.34 0.05
CA TRP A 171 7.80 10.16 0.59
C TRP A 171 8.33 11.40 1.33
N GLY A 172 9.33 11.23 2.20
CA GLY A 172 9.90 12.33 2.97
C GLY A 172 10.65 13.33 2.10
N VAL A 173 11.49 12.83 1.19
CA VAL A 173 12.25 13.67 0.24
C VAL A 173 11.31 14.51 -0.62
N LEU A 174 10.27 13.90 -1.21
CA LEU A 174 9.40 14.60 -2.16
C LEU A 174 8.40 15.55 -1.48
N SER A 175 8.05 15.31 -0.21
CA SER A 175 7.07 16.11 0.53
C SER A 175 7.68 17.04 1.58
N ASN A 176 9.01 17.15 1.66
CA ASN A 176 9.69 17.86 2.75
C ASN A 176 9.26 17.34 4.14
N ASN A 177 9.13 16.01 4.27
CA ASN A 177 8.68 15.31 5.47
C ASN A 177 7.28 15.65 6.00
N PHE A 178 6.49 16.45 5.27
CA PHE A 178 5.07 16.66 5.61
C PHE A 178 4.25 15.37 5.46
N ILE A 179 4.68 14.46 4.59
CA ILE A 179 4.14 13.09 4.49
C ILE A 179 5.32 12.12 4.57
N THR A 180 5.40 11.37 5.67
CA THR A 180 6.41 10.32 5.82
C THR A 180 5.94 9.00 5.20
N ARG A 181 6.86 8.07 4.98
CA ARG A 181 6.53 6.71 4.55
C ARG A 181 5.61 5.99 5.54
N GLN A 182 5.81 6.23 6.84
CA GLN A 182 4.94 5.69 7.89
C GLN A 182 3.51 6.25 7.74
N GLU A 183 3.36 7.56 7.56
CA GLU A 183 2.05 8.20 7.41
C GLU A 183 1.30 7.70 6.16
N ALA A 184 2.00 7.58 5.04
CA ALA A 184 1.40 7.02 3.82
C ALA A 184 0.84 5.61 4.05
N PHE A 185 1.61 4.71 4.69
CA PHE A 185 1.09 3.39 5.02
C PHE A 185 0.00 3.42 6.10
N ARG A 186 0.05 4.34 7.06
CA ARG A 186 -0.98 4.49 8.10
C ARG A 186 -2.34 4.73 7.46
N VAL A 187 -2.41 5.66 6.51
CA VAL A 187 -3.64 5.95 5.74
C VAL A 187 -4.11 4.72 4.95
N ALA A 188 -3.18 4.03 4.26
CA ALA A 188 -3.52 2.82 3.51
C ALA A 188 -4.11 1.72 4.42
N VAL A 189 -3.54 1.53 5.61
CA VAL A 189 -4.04 0.56 6.61
C VAL A 189 -5.43 0.96 7.12
N ILE A 190 -5.65 2.23 7.45
CA ILE A 190 -6.97 2.73 7.89
C ILE A 190 -8.03 2.46 6.81
N ALA A 191 -7.70 2.73 5.55
CA ALA A 191 -8.60 2.48 4.43
C ALA A 191 -8.89 0.98 4.25
N ALA A 192 -7.86 0.13 4.34
CA ALA A 192 -8.02 -1.32 4.20
C ALA A 192 -8.80 -1.95 5.35
N PHE A 193 -8.71 -1.39 6.56
CA PHE A 193 -9.45 -1.85 7.72
C PHE A 193 -10.92 -1.38 7.77
N ALA A 194 -11.29 -0.38 6.95
CA ALA A 194 -12.62 0.23 6.99
C ALA A 194 -13.79 -0.76 6.93
N PRO A 195 -13.76 -1.80 6.08
CA PRO A 195 -14.83 -2.79 6.06
C PRO A 195 -14.98 -3.59 7.35
N PHE A 196 -13.93 -3.70 8.17
CA PHE A 196 -13.96 -4.44 9.44
C PHE A 196 -14.47 -3.57 10.60
N TYR A 197 -13.95 -2.36 10.79
CA TYR A 197 -14.40 -1.48 11.88
C TYR A 197 -15.71 -0.73 11.56
N ASN A 198 -16.11 -0.67 10.29
CA ASN A 198 -17.35 -0.03 9.85
C ASN A 198 -18.30 -1.02 9.15
N ALA A 199 -18.37 -2.25 9.66
CA ALA A 199 -19.08 -3.36 9.05
C ALA A 199 -20.54 -3.03 8.67
N LYS A 200 -21.25 -2.21 9.46
CA LYS A 200 -22.63 -1.79 9.16
C LYS A 200 -22.78 -1.16 7.77
N MET A 201 -21.85 -0.28 7.40
CA MET A 201 -21.91 0.42 6.10
C MET A 201 -21.56 -0.49 4.93
N TYR A 202 -20.61 -1.41 5.13
CA TYR A 202 -20.17 -2.34 4.10
C TYR A 202 -21.11 -3.53 3.92
N HIS A 203 -21.92 -3.88 4.93
CA HIS A 203 -22.98 -4.88 4.81
C HIS A 203 -24.30 -4.32 4.25
N ALA A 204 -24.63 -3.05 4.50
CA ALA A 204 -25.83 -2.42 3.94
C ALA A 204 -25.85 -2.45 2.40
N ALA A 205 -24.68 -2.34 1.76
CA ALA A 205 -24.53 -2.43 0.31
C ALA A 205 -24.89 -3.81 -0.27
N VAL A 206 -24.79 -4.88 0.52
CA VAL A 206 -25.10 -6.26 0.08
C VAL A 206 -26.60 -6.55 0.16
N VAL A 207 -27.33 -5.91 1.08
CA VAL A 207 -28.77 -6.14 1.28
C VAL A 207 -29.63 -5.21 0.41
N GLY A 208 -29.13 -4.02 0.07
CA GLY A 208 -29.82 -3.06 -0.82
C GLY A 208 -29.55 -3.25 -2.32
N ALA A 209 -28.59 -4.09 -2.70
CA ALA A 209 -28.31 -4.41 -4.10
C ALA A 209 -29.25 -5.51 -4.61
N SER A 210 -30.55 -5.20 -4.69
CA SER A 210 -31.32 -5.71 -5.82
C SER A 210 -30.67 -5.11 -7.07
N ASP A 211 -30.03 -5.98 -7.85
CA ASP A 211 -29.30 -5.70 -9.08
C ASP A 211 -29.97 -4.59 -9.93
N PRO A 212 -29.37 -3.39 -10.06
CA PRO A 212 -29.87 -2.37 -10.98
C PRO A 212 -29.53 -2.67 -12.45
N PHE A 213 -28.85 -3.78 -12.75
CA PHE A 213 -28.42 -4.21 -14.08
C PHE A 213 -28.88 -5.63 -14.49
N ARG A 214 -29.98 -6.13 -13.90
CA ARG A 214 -30.77 -7.24 -14.46
C ARG A 214 -32.11 -6.76 -15.00
#